data_AF-A0A2M7K5V6-F1
#
_entry.id   AF-A0A2M7K5V6-F1
#
_cell.length_a   1.000
_cell.length_b   1.000
_cell.length_c   1.000
_cell.angle_alpha   90.00
_cell.angle_beta   90.00
_cell.angle_gamma   90.00
#
_symmetry.space_group_name_H-M   'P 1'
#
loop_
_entity.id
_entity.type
_entity.pdbx_description
1 polymer ?
#
loop_
_entity_poly.entity_id
_entity_poly.type
_entity_poly.pdbx_seq_one_letter_code
_entity_poly.pdbx_strand_id
1 'polypeptide(L)'
;MEVQEKYNKELIIKIQSLTFEQDLLLNKLIEKKLRKLSLRTYHALIEYLNNNITITNFNERIFSHKNFSYYDIKNVGVKSVKELTGFQTELLKLTALISVHKSEQELYYEYFLLYLKEYYNIQSNHFAEISSFFNKTEKILLFKTLQILLDNDYIFVSKKKTIFKYYFNNNTKKTKDLAEFVNLTRTRIGQLRKQLYGKFSDYFEILKHIDKKQIYFYDIDLNQTYITIDNILVEKINKKENVNFNLLFISNVLSVLSENTHSYIGKEKQKGLYNNGIKYEWKKKYLIVIKLTNIFDFTQFVDDIAKRLSERINKTYWLDFKQYILLYYKSKKITNINVISEICKKILFSEFMLIIDSKNIILFEKNTYKKLPEYIEELLERERRPMNIYEMLDILNKQYPKLFKSVNSIRSICQRVNNIIYFGRTSTYAFKELEKTDINIKGGTIRSIVEEYLLQFDEPKHISEIAKYVIRFRPNTNTRSIIQNLKLDKSKRFVLFKNSHIGLNCKMNYYNNILNFPRHIRKEFLK
;
A
#
# COMPACT_ATOMS: atom_id res chain seq x y z
N MET A 1 -0.15 7.39 69.06
CA MET A 1 0.34 6.01 68.80
C MET A 1 -0.82 5.08 68.44
N GLU A 2 -1.89 5.02 69.24
CA GLU A 2 -3.05 4.13 69.01
C GLU A 2 -3.82 4.36 67.69
N VAL A 3 -3.98 5.62 67.25
CA VAL A 3 -4.67 5.94 65.97
C VAL A 3 -3.86 5.45 64.75
N GLN A 4 -2.53 5.53 64.81
CA GLN A 4 -1.63 5.09 63.74
C GLN A 4 -1.57 3.56 63.67
N GLU A 5 -1.54 2.88 64.81
CA GLU A 5 -1.60 1.41 64.86
C GLU A 5 -2.95 0.86 64.36
N LYS A 6 -4.06 1.51 64.70
CA LYS A 6 -5.39 1.14 64.18
C LYS A 6 -5.47 1.32 62.66
N TYR A 7 -4.98 2.45 62.16
CA TYR A 7 -4.93 2.75 60.73
C TYR A 7 -4.05 1.75 59.96
N ASN A 8 -2.89 1.38 60.51
CA ASN A 8 -2.01 0.37 59.92
C ASN A 8 -2.67 -1.02 59.87
N LYS A 9 -3.41 -1.42 60.91
CA LYS A 9 -4.15 -2.70 60.93
C LYS A 9 -5.24 -2.77 59.85
N GLU A 10 -6.05 -1.73 59.70
CA GLU A 10 -7.08 -1.68 58.65
C GLU A 10 -6.46 -1.74 57.24
N LEU A 11 -5.28 -1.14 57.06
CA LEU A 11 -4.55 -1.17 55.79
C LEU A 11 -3.92 -2.52 55.49
N ILE A 12 -3.37 -3.22 56.48
CA ILE A 12 -2.86 -4.60 56.31
C ILE A 12 -3.98 -5.53 55.82
N ILE A 13 -5.18 -5.41 56.43
CA ILE A 13 -6.35 -6.19 56.00
C ILE A 13 -6.71 -5.86 54.55
N LYS A 14 -6.70 -4.58 54.17
CA LYS A 14 -6.96 -4.15 52.79
C LYS A 14 -5.96 -4.73 51.79
N ILE A 15 -4.66 -4.79 52.14
CA ILE A 15 -3.62 -5.40 51.27
C ILE A 15 -3.94 -6.88 51.06
N GLN A 16 -4.31 -7.59 52.13
CA GLN A 16 -4.63 -9.02 52.06
C GLN A 16 -5.92 -9.30 51.25
N SER A 17 -6.80 -8.33 51.11
CA SER A 17 -8.06 -8.45 50.37
C SER A 17 -8.03 -7.87 48.95
N LEU A 18 -6.88 -7.45 48.43
CA LEU A 18 -6.79 -6.89 47.09
C LEU A 18 -7.15 -7.95 46.04
N THR A 19 -7.90 -7.55 45.02
CA THR A 19 -8.09 -8.40 43.83
C THR A 19 -6.80 -8.50 43.03
N PHE A 20 -6.71 -9.48 42.13
CA PHE A 20 -5.56 -9.64 41.25
C PHE A 20 -5.25 -8.37 40.44
N GLU A 21 -6.27 -7.68 39.93
CA GLU A 21 -6.11 -6.45 39.15
C GLU A 21 -5.65 -5.27 40.00
N GLN A 22 -6.17 -5.16 41.23
CA GLN A 22 -5.75 -4.14 42.20
C GLN A 22 -4.29 -4.34 42.62
N ASP A 23 -3.90 -5.58 42.94
CA ASP A 23 -2.53 -5.94 43.30
C ASP A 23 -1.55 -5.68 42.14
N LEU A 24 -1.87 -6.19 40.94
CA LEU A 24 -1.04 -6.04 39.75
C LEU A 24 -0.73 -4.57 39.45
N LEU A 25 -1.70 -3.68 39.58
CA LEU A 25 -1.43 -2.28 39.36
C LEU A 25 -0.70 -1.64 40.55
N LEU A 26 -1.11 -1.90 41.78
CA LEU A 26 -0.44 -1.31 42.93
C LEU A 26 1.07 -1.59 42.85
N ASN A 27 1.46 -2.80 42.44
CA ASN A 27 2.84 -3.18 42.14
C ASN A 27 3.49 -2.34 41.03
N LYS A 28 2.79 -2.06 39.92
CA LYS A 28 3.29 -1.15 38.85
C LYS A 28 3.50 0.28 39.36
N LEU A 29 2.57 0.81 40.17
CA LEU A 29 2.69 2.15 40.74
C LEU A 29 3.82 2.21 41.77
N ILE A 30 3.97 1.18 42.60
CA ILE A 30 5.09 1.03 43.54
C ILE A 30 6.41 1.11 42.79
N GLU A 31 6.60 0.30 41.73
CA GLU A 31 7.83 0.30 40.96
C GLU A 31 8.16 1.70 40.41
N LYS A 32 7.16 2.42 39.88
CA LYS A 32 7.33 3.79 39.38
C LYS A 32 7.73 4.78 40.49
N LYS A 33 7.09 4.70 41.65
CA LYS A 33 7.37 5.59 42.79
C LYS A 33 8.73 5.27 43.41
N LEU A 34 9.09 4.00 43.47
CA LEU A 34 10.35 3.51 44.02
C LEU A 34 11.55 4.03 43.21
N ARG A 35 11.40 4.20 41.88
CA ARG A 35 12.42 4.86 41.03
C ARG A 35 12.63 6.36 41.31
N LYS A 36 11.75 7.00 42.10
CA LYS A 36 11.91 8.41 42.52
C LYS A 36 12.77 8.55 43.78
N LEU A 37 13.09 7.44 44.45
CA LEU A 37 14.01 7.43 45.59
C LEU A 37 15.44 7.74 45.13
N SER A 38 16.24 8.32 46.02
CA SER A 38 17.67 8.48 45.81
C SER A 38 18.35 7.12 45.59
N LEU A 39 19.38 7.07 44.73
CA LEU A 39 20.09 5.83 44.37
C LEU A 39 20.47 4.98 45.58
N ARG A 40 20.99 5.62 46.64
CA ARG A 40 21.38 4.93 47.88
C ARG A 40 20.18 4.30 48.59
N THR A 41 19.10 5.06 48.77
CA THR A 41 17.87 4.59 49.43
C THR A 41 17.20 3.48 48.60
N TYR A 42 17.15 3.65 47.28
CA TYR A 42 16.66 2.64 46.34
C TYR A 42 17.41 1.31 46.52
N HIS A 43 18.74 1.32 46.43
CA HIS A 43 19.53 0.08 46.51
C HIS A 43 19.40 -0.60 47.86
N ALA A 44 19.44 0.15 48.96
CA ALA A 44 19.28 -0.41 50.30
C ALA A 44 17.90 -1.07 50.49
N LEU A 45 16.83 -0.43 50.01
CA LEU A 45 15.48 -0.98 50.09
C LEU A 45 15.31 -2.22 49.21
N ILE A 46 15.81 -2.19 47.97
CA ILE A 46 15.73 -3.32 47.04
C ILE A 46 16.48 -4.54 47.58
N GLU A 47 17.67 -4.34 48.15
CA GLU A 47 18.44 -5.39 48.81
C GLU A 47 17.66 -5.99 49.99
N TYR A 48 17.09 -5.14 50.86
CA TYR A 48 16.26 -5.58 51.98
C TYR A 48 15.01 -6.35 51.55
N LEU A 49 14.44 -6.03 50.39
CA LEU A 49 13.26 -6.70 49.84
C LEU A 49 13.61 -7.92 48.98
N ASN A 50 14.88 -8.35 48.92
CA ASN A 50 15.36 -9.44 48.06
C ASN A 50 14.97 -9.26 46.58
N ASN A 51 15.02 -8.03 46.06
CA ASN A 51 14.57 -7.67 44.71
C ASN A 51 13.09 -7.94 44.42
N ASN A 52 12.25 -8.18 45.44
CA ASN A 52 10.81 -8.38 45.28
C ASN A 52 10.05 -7.11 45.73
N ILE A 53 9.55 -6.33 44.78
CA ILE A 53 8.94 -5.01 45.05
C ILE A 53 7.41 -5.02 45.12
N THR A 54 6.79 -6.17 45.39
CA THR A 54 5.33 -6.27 45.48
C THR A 54 4.80 -5.70 46.80
N ILE A 55 3.58 -5.15 46.77
CA ILE A 55 2.88 -4.68 47.98
C ILE A 55 2.79 -5.78 49.04
N THR A 56 2.60 -7.03 48.62
CA THR A 56 2.60 -8.20 49.50
C THR A 56 3.93 -8.35 50.24
N ASN A 57 5.07 -8.24 49.55
CA ASN A 57 6.38 -8.32 50.19
C ASN A 57 6.66 -7.10 51.09
N PHE A 58 6.21 -5.90 50.70
CA PHE A 58 6.23 -4.74 51.58
C PHE A 58 5.40 -4.98 52.86
N ASN A 59 4.22 -5.58 52.72
CA ASN A 59 3.36 -5.89 53.84
C ASN A 59 4.01 -6.90 54.79
N GLU A 60 4.59 -7.98 54.25
CA GLU A 60 5.25 -9.03 55.03
C GLU A 60 6.50 -8.55 55.76
N ARG A 61 7.37 -7.80 55.07
CA ARG A 61 8.70 -7.43 55.61
C ARG A 61 8.74 -6.11 56.36
N ILE A 62 7.77 -5.23 56.14
CA ILE A 62 7.77 -3.86 56.65
C ILE A 62 6.48 -3.55 57.40
N PHE A 63 5.31 -3.60 56.75
CA PHE A 63 4.09 -3.04 57.35
C PHE A 63 3.49 -3.88 58.48
N SER A 64 3.58 -5.22 58.39
CA SER A 64 3.04 -6.14 59.40
C SER A 64 3.97 -6.35 60.59
N HIS A 65 5.21 -5.85 60.54
CA HIS A 65 6.23 -6.11 61.54
C HIS A 65 6.20 -5.04 62.65
N LYS A 66 5.67 -5.40 63.82
CA LYS A 66 5.31 -4.47 64.92
C LYS A 66 6.43 -3.53 65.38
N ASN A 67 7.68 -3.99 65.34
CA ASN A 67 8.85 -3.25 65.83
C ASN A 67 9.83 -2.90 64.70
N PHE A 68 9.40 -2.93 63.44
CA PHE A 68 10.28 -2.62 62.33
C PHE A 68 10.71 -1.16 62.33
N SER A 69 12.01 -0.93 62.14
CA SER A 69 12.59 0.38 61.94
C SER A 69 13.39 0.43 60.64
N TYR A 70 13.25 1.50 59.85
CA TYR A 70 14.11 1.67 58.67
C TYR A 70 15.60 1.81 59.01
N TYR A 71 15.93 2.14 60.27
CA TYR A 71 17.32 2.13 60.73
C TYR A 71 17.93 0.73 60.74
N ASP A 72 17.11 -0.32 60.76
CA ASP A 72 17.56 -1.71 60.76
C ASP A 72 18.00 -2.18 59.36
N ILE A 73 17.69 -1.41 58.31
CA ILE A 73 18.14 -1.72 56.95
C ILE A 73 19.62 -1.31 56.79
N LYS A 74 20.44 -2.28 56.35
CA LYS A 74 21.85 -2.05 56.04
C LYS A 74 22.03 -0.88 55.06
N ASN A 75 23.02 -0.04 55.30
CA ASN A 75 23.39 1.13 54.48
C ASN A 75 22.37 2.29 54.47
N VAL A 76 21.31 2.24 55.29
CA VAL A 76 20.33 3.33 55.47
C VAL A 76 20.79 4.28 56.58
N GLY A 77 20.79 5.58 56.29
CA GLY A 77 21.06 6.64 57.28
C GLY A 77 19.85 7.57 57.45
N VAL A 78 19.95 8.57 58.33
CA VAL A 78 18.84 9.49 58.69
C VAL A 78 18.09 10.08 57.49
N LYS A 79 18.81 10.51 56.44
CA LYS A 79 18.19 11.04 55.21
C LYS A 79 17.36 9.98 54.47
N SER A 80 17.89 8.76 54.35
CA SER A 80 17.20 7.63 53.72
C SER A 80 16.00 7.18 54.55
N VAL A 81 16.08 7.18 55.89
CA VAL A 81 14.92 6.90 56.75
C VAL A 81 13.79 7.88 56.47
N LYS A 82 14.07 9.19 56.45
CA LYS A 82 13.06 10.21 56.15
C LYS A 82 12.40 9.97 54.79
N GLU A 83 13.20 9.63 53.79
CA GLU A 83 12.74 9.32 52.44
C GLU A 83 11.84 8.06 52.41
N LEU A 84 12.25 6.99 53.09
CA LEU A 84 11.52 5.73 53.19
C LEU A 84 10.20 5.87 53.97
N THR A 85 10.18 6.66 55.05
CA THR A 85 8.94 6.96 55.78
C THR A 85 7.96 7.77 54.91
N GLY A 86 8.47 8.73 54.13
CA GLY A 86 7.67 9.47 53.15
C GLY A 86 7.09 8.53 52.08
N PHE A 87 7.93 7.67 51.53
CA PHE A 87 7.54 6.65 50.55
C PHE A 87 6.48 5.69 51.10
N GLN A 88 6.66 5.16 52.32
CA GLN A 88 5.65 4.31 52.97
C GLN A 88 4.32 5.03 53.12
N THR A 89 4.33 6.29 53.55
CA THR A 89 3.10 7.09 53.67
C THR A 89 2.38 7.21 52.33
N GLU A 90 3.13 7.36 51.24
CA GLU A 90 2.58 7.39 49.88
C GLU A 90 2.03 6.03 49.45
N LEU A 91 2.74 4.93 49.74
CA LEU A 91 2.25 3.57 49.45
C LEU A 91 0.95 3.25 50.19
N LEU A 92 0.86 3.63 51.47
CA LEU A 92 -0.36 3.43 52.25
C LEU A 92 -1.54 4.22 51.65
N LYS A 93 -1.32 5.47 51.22
CA LYS A 93 -2.36 6.28 50.53
C LYS A 93 -2.79 5.65 49.20
N LEU A 94 -1.85 5.17 48.40
CA LEU A 94 -2.14 4.49 47.13
C LEU A 94 -2.95 3.20 47.35
N THR A 95 -2.53 2.40 48.33
CA THR A 95 -3.23 1.17 48.70
C THR A 95 -4.65 1.45 49.15
N ALA A 96 -4.84 2.46 50.02
CA ALA A 96 -6.16 2.86 50.49
C ALA A 96 -7.05 3.33 49.33
N LEU A 97 -6.52 4.13 48.40
CA LEU A 97 -7.25 4.58 47.21
C LEU A 97 -7.69 3.37 46.35
N ILE A 98 -6.76 2.50 45.99
CA ILE A 98 -7.02 1.35 45.10
C ILE A 98 -8.00 0.34 45.71
N SER A 99 -7.87 0.07 47.01
CA SER A 99 -8.69 -0.94 47.70
C SER A 99 -10.20 -0.65 47.73
N VAL A 100 -10.61 0.60 47.49
CA VAL A 100 -12.03 1.01 47.55
C VAL A 100 -12.78 0.71 46.25
N HIS A 101 -12.07 0.63 45.12
CA HIS A 101 -12.67 0.46 43.80
C HIS A 101 -12.98 -1.01 43.52
N LYS A 102 -14.26 -1.34 43.37
CA LYS A 102 -14.73 -2.73 43.27
C LYS A 102 -14.78 -3.24 41.83
N SER A 103 -14.94 -2.35 40.86
CA SER A 103 -15.01 -2.72 39.44
C SER A 103 -13.69 -2.45 38.71
N GLU A 104 -13.34 -3.32 37.76
CA GLU A 104 -12.17 -3.17 36.90
C GLU A 104 -12.20 -1.81 36.15
N GLN A 105 -13.40 -1.34 35.81
CA GLN A 105 -13.60 -0.12 35.03
C GLN A 105 -13.38 1.17 35.86
N GLU A 106 -13.88 1.22 37.10
CA GLU A 106 -13.53 2.30 38.04
C GLU A 106 -12.03 2.34 38.28
N LEU A 107 -11.44 1.17 38.44
CA LEU A 107 -10.02 1.01 38.70
C LEU A 107 -9.18 1.58 37.54
N TYR A 108 -9.51 1.22 36.29
CA TYR A 108 -8.87 1.80 35.10
C TYR A 108 -9.05 3.32 34.99
N TYR A 109 -10.22 3.82 35.38
CA TYR A 109 -10.50 5.24 35.35
C TYR A 109 -9.66 6.03 36.36
N GLU A 110 -9.52 5.53 37.59
CA GLU A 110 -8.66 6.16 38.59
C GLU A 110 -7.20 6.19 38.15
N TYR A 111 -6.73 5.14 37.46
CA TYR A 111 -5.39 5.12 36.91
C TYR A 111 -5.20 6.19 35.85
N PHE A 112 -6.17 6.29 34.95
CA PHE A 112 -6.19 7.34 33.95
C PHE A 112 -6.12 8.73 34.60
N LEU A 113 -6.88 8.98 35.67
CA LEU A 113 -6.82 10.23 36.43
C LEU A 113 -5.45 10.48 37.09
N LEU A 114 -4.84 9.47 37.69
CA LEU A 114 -3.51 9.59 38.31
C LEU A 114 -2.44 10.02 37.29
N TYR A 115 -2.43 9.40 36.11
CA TYR A 115 -1.50 9.78 35.05
C TYR A 115 -1.80 11.16 34.47
N LEU A 116 -3.08 11.54 34.34
CA LEU A 116 -3.44 12.90 33.94
C LEU A 116 -2.89 13.95 34.92
N LYS A 117 -3.00 13.71 36.23
CA LYS A 117 -2.43 14.58 37.27
C LYS A 117 -0.91 14.68 37.15
N GLU A 118 -0.25 13.55 36.90
CA GLU A 118 1.21 13.50 36.81
C GLU A 118 1.76 14.23 35.58
N TYR A 119 1.07 14.17 34.43
CA TYR A 119 1.61 14.71 33.17
C TYR A 119 1.12 16.11 32.80
N TYR A 120 -0.06 16.56 33.27
CA TYR A 120 -0.71 17.75 32.69
C TYR A 120 -1.13 18.85 33.66
N ASN A 121 -0.90 18.72 34.98
CA ASN A 121 -1.25 19.75 35.98
C ASN A 121 -2.64 20.37 35.78
N ILE A 122 -3.64 19.52 35.53
CA ILE A 122 -4.99 19.96 35.13
C ILE A 122 -5.68 20.67 36.29
N GLN A 123 -6.37 21.76 36.01
CA GLN A 123 -7.15 22.50 37.00
C GLN A 123 -8.35 21.70 37.50
N SER A 124 -8.76 21.94 38.75
CA SER A 124 -9.80 21.16 39.43
C SER A 124 -11.15 21.15 38.72
N ASN A 125 -11.55 22.26 38.07
CA ASN A 125 -12.80 22.35 37.30
C ASN A 125 -12.79 21.40 36.08
N HIS A 126 -11.68 21.35 35.35
CA HIS A 126 -11.53 20.47 34.18
C HIS A 126 -11.39 19.00 34.59
N PHE A 127 -10.79 18.71 35.75
CA PHE A 127 -10.84 17.37 36.33
C PHE A 127 -12.27 16.95 36.65
N ALA A 128 -13.04 17.83 37.32
CA ALA A 128 -14.44 17.57 37.62
C ALA A 128 -15.28 17.35 36.35
N GLU A 129 -14.99 18.08 35.28
CA GLU A 129 -15.61 17.88 33.96
C GLU A 129 -15.31 16.47 33.42
N ILE A 130 -14.03 16.06 33.37
CA ILE A 130 -13.62 14.71 32.92
C ILE A 130 -14.30 13.63 33.78
N SER A 131 -14.39 13.83 35.09
CA SER A 131 -15.07 12.91 36.02
C SER A 131 -16.57 12.86 35.84
N SER A 132 -17.20 13.98 35.48
CA SER A 132 -18.62 13.98 35.17
C SER A 132 -18.95 13.09 33.96
N PHE A 133 -18.05 12.96 32.98
CA PHE A 133 -18.26 12.09 31.82
C PHE A 133 -18.19 10.62 32.20
N PHE A 134 -17.19 10.24 32.99
CA PHE A 134 -17.07 8.86 33.46
C PHE A 134 -18.27 8.48 34.33
N ASN A 135 -18.67 9.34 35.28
CA ASN A 135 -19.82 9.06 36.14
C ASN A 135 -21.14 8.89 35.37
N LYS A 136 -21.28 9.52 34.19
CA LYS A 136 -22.47 9.40 33.33
C LYS A 136 -22.45 8.19 32.41
N THR A 137 -21.27 7.73 32.01
CA THR A 137 -21.11 6.75 30.92
C THR A 137 -20.49 5.43 31.38
N GLU A 138 -19.84 5.43 32.54
CA GLU A 138 -18.95 4.38 33.04
C GLU A 138 -17.83 4.03 32.04
N LYS A 139 -17.50 4.95 31.13
CA LYS A 139 -16.48 4.79 30.10
C LYS A 139 -15.50 5.95 30.11
N ILE A 140 -14.24 5.64 29.81
CA ILE A 140 -13.21 6.67 29.62
C ILE A 140 -13.42 7.29 28.25
N LEU A 141 -13.92 8.52 28.20
CA LEU A 141 -14.04 9.28 26.95
C LEU A 141 -12.68 9.86 26.56
N LEU A 142 -11.84 9.03 25.93
CA LEU A 142 -10.44 9.35 25.65
C LEU A 142 -10.32 10.61 24.78
N PHE A 143 -10.95 10.63 23.63
CA PHE A 143 -10.84 11.74 22.69
C PHE A 143 -11.45 13.03 23.25
N LYS A 144 -12.52 12.94 24.05
CA LYS A 144 -13.07 14.09 24.77
C LYS A 144 -12.09 14.65 25.78
N THR A 145 -11.41 13.77 26.51
CA THR A 145 -10.35 14.18 27.44
C THR A 145 -9.19 14.84 26.69
N LEU A 146 -8.72 14.26 25.58
CA LEU A 146 -7.69 14.87 24.74
C LEU A 146 -8.13 16.24 24.20
N GLN A 147 -9.41 16.41 23.84
CA GLN A 147 -9.96 17.69 23.43
C GLN A 147 -9.87 18.72 24.56
N ILE A 148 -10.28 18.38 25.79
CA ILE A 148 -10.15 19.28 26.96
C ILE A 148 -8.69 19.68 27.18
N LEU A 149 -7.76 18.72 27.09
CA LEU A 149 -6.33 18.98 27.23
C LEU A 149 -5.80 19.96 26.18
N LEU A 150 -6.26 19.81 24.93
CA LEU A 150 -5.88 20.68 23.81
C LEU A 150 -6.54 22.06 23.89
N ASP A 151 -7.79 22.13 24.32
CA ASP A 151 -8.58 23.36 24.35
C ASP A 151 -8.20 24.28 25.51
N ASN A 152 -7.63 23.73 26.59
CA ASN A 152 -7.25 24.46 27.79
C ASN A 152 -5.72 24.59 27.98
N ASP A 153 -4.97 24.54 26.88
CA ASP A 153 -3.52 24.85 26.82
C ASP A 153 -2.60 23.92 27.64
N TYR A 154 -3.10 22.77 28.11
CA TYR A 154 -2.30 21.79 28.87
C TYR A 154 -1.23 21.09 28.03
N ILE A 155 -1.47 20.94 26.71
CA ILE A 155 -0.52 20.29 25.79
C ILE A 155 0.23 21.31 24.94
N PHE A 156 -0.50 22.26 24.36
CA PHE A 156 0.06 23.27 23.47
C PHE A 156 -0.50 24.63 23.82
N VAL A 157 0.37 25.64 23.85
CA VAL A 157 0.00 27.04 24.06
C VAL A 157 0.13 27.82 22.74
N SER A 158 -0.65 28.89 22.58
CA SER A 158 -0.47 29.92 21.55
C SER A 158 -0.47 29.40 20.09
N LYS A 159 0.45 29.89 19.25
CA LYS A 159 0.56 29.57 17.82
C LYS A 159 0.65 28.06 17.54
N LYS A 160 1.30 27.31 18.43
CA LYS A 160 1.46 25.85 18.28
C LYS A 160 0.12 25.12 18.39
N LYS A 161 -0.76 25.55 19.29
CA LYS A 161 -2.14 25.04 19.41
C LYS A 161 -2.94 25.33 18.14
N THR A 162 -2.86 26.54 17.61
CA THR A 162 -3.55 26.91 16.36
C THR A 162 -3.08 26.05 15.18
N ILE A 163 -1.77 25.87 15.03
CA ILE A 163 -1.19 25.02 13.98
C ILE A 163 -1.62 23.56 14.19
N PHE A 164 -1.62 23.07 15.43
CA PHE A 164 -2.08 21.73 15.74
C PHE A 164 -3.55 21.53 15.34
N LYS A 165 -4.46 22.39 15.83
CA LYS A 165 -5.88 22.31 15.48
C LYS A 165 -6.10 22.35 13.97
N TYR A 166 -5.36 23.19 13.25
CA TYR A 166 -5.44 23.27 11.79
C TYR A 166 -5.17 21.92 11.11
N TYR A 167 -4.13 21.19 11.54
CA TYR A 167 -3.73 19.92 10.92
C TYR A 167 -4.41 18.68 11.48
N PHE A 168 -4.94 18.71 12.70
CA PHE A 168 -5.43 17.53 13.41
C PHE A 168 -6.95 17.52 13.64
N ASN A 169 -7.65 18.62 13.34
CA ASN A 169 -9.12 18.67 13.33
C ASN A 169 -9.65 18.69 11.89
N ASN A 170 -10.94 18.37 11.71
CA ASN A 170 -11.60 18.59 10.43
C ASN A 170 -11.73 20.10 10.21
N ASN A 171 -10.87 20.66 9.35
CA ASN A 171 -10.84 22.06 8.98
C ASN A 171 -10.90 22.21 7.47
N THR A 172 -11.66 23.19 7.01
CA THR A 172 -11.84 23.51 5.58
C THR A 172 -10.93 24.65 5.08
N LYS A 173 -10.21 25.35 5.98
CA LYS A 173 -9.40 26.53 5.65
C LYS A 173 -8.07 26.18 4.96
N LYS A 174 -7.55 27.04 4.08
CA LYS A 174 -6.30 26.79 3.31
C LYS A 174 -5.05 27.23 4.09
N THR A 175 -3.88 26.70 3.71
CA THR A 175 -2.62 26.89 4.46
C THR A 175 -2.04 28.31 4.35
N LYS A 176 -2.41 29.07 3.30
CA LYS A 176 -2.04 30.49 3.17
C LYS A 176 -2.66 31.29 4.31
N ASP A 177 -3.95 31.06 4.54
CA ASP A 177 -4.74 31.70 5.60
C ASP A 177 -4.15 31.41 6.98
N LEU A 178 -3.59 30.20 7.19
CA LEU A 178 -2.92 29.86 8.45
C LEU A 178 -1.64 30.67 8.67
N ALA A 179 -0.78 30.79 7.65
CA ALA A 179 0.53 31.45 7.77
C ALA A 179 0.42 32.92 8.16
N GLU A 180 -0.52 33.62 7.53
CA GLU A 180 -0.88 35.00 7.88
C GLU A 180 -1.49 35.06 9.28
N PHE A 181 -2.43 34.17 9.60
CA PHE A 181 -3.11 34.16 10.90
C PHE A 181 -2.16 33.94 12.10
N VAL A 182 -1.20 33.02 11.98
CA VAL A 182 -0.21 32.78 13.06
C VAL A 182 1.04 33.66 12.93
N ASN A 183 1.12 34.54 11.93
CA ASN A 183 2.28 35.37 11.61
C ASN A 183 3.58 34.55 11.60
N LEU A 184 3.66 33.53 10.72
CA LEU A 184 4.82 32.66 10.50
C LEU A 184 5.00 32.35 9.02
N THR A 185 6.24 32.12 8.59
CA THR A 185 6.52 31.67 7.22
C THR A 185 6.01 30.24 7.00
N ARG A 186 5.66 29.90 5.75
CA ARG A 186 5.25 28.52 5.39
C ARG A 186 6.31 27.48 5.74
N THR A 187 7.58 27.80 5.56
CA THR A 187 8.71 26.93 5.95
C THR A 187 8.70 26.66 7.44
N ARG A 188 8.48 27.69 8.27
CA ARG A 188 8.41 27.53 9.72
C ARG A 188 7.21 26.70 10.16
N ILE A 189 6.05 26.89 9.53
CA ILE A 189 4.86 26.04 9.75
C ILE A 189 5.18 24.58 9.37
N GLY A 190 5.88 24.35 8.26
CA GLY A 190 6.33 23.02 7.86
C GLY A 190 7.23 22.35 8.89
N GLN A 191 8.21 23.08 9.44
CA GLN A 191 9.08 22.59 10.53
C GLN A 191 8.28 22.24 11.80
N LEU A 192 7.36 23.12 12.21
CA LEU A 192 6.51 22.89 13.38
C LEU A 192 5.58 21.70 13.18
N ARG A 193 4.97 21.56 11.99
CA ARG A 193 4.18 20.39 11.62
C ARG A 193 5.04 19.11 11.73
N LYS A 194 6.27 19.11 11.20
CA LYS A 194 7.19 17.98 11.33
C LYS A 194 7.47 17.62 12.78
N GLN A 195 7.70 18.61 13.64
CA GLN A 195 7.90 18.41 15.07
C GLN A 195 6.65 17.87 15.77
N LEU A 196 5.45 18.35 15.42
CA LEU A 196 4.19 17.87 15.98
C LEU A 196 3.98 16.38 15.71
N TYR A 197 4.29 15.89 14.51
CA TYR A 197 4.25 14.45 14.23
C TYR A 197 5.38 13.67 14.90
N GLY A 198 6.62 14.16 14.78
CA GLY A 198 7.80 13.43 15.24
C GLY A 198 7.82 13.23 16.76
N LYS A 199 7.17 14.14 17.52
CA LYS A 199 7.04 14.09 18.97
C LYS A 199 5.60 13.85 19.43
N PHE A 200 4.75 13.28 18.58
CA PHE A 200 3.33 13.07 18.91
C PHE A 200 3.16 12.24 20.18
N SER A 201 3.86 11.10 20.27
CA SER A 201 3.81 10.21 21.45
C SER A 201 4.22 10.94 22.74
N ASP A 202 5.25 11.79 22.68
CA ASP A 202 5.73 12.57 23.83
C ASP A 202 4.70 13.60 24.31
N TYR A 203 3.99 14.27 23.40
CA TYR A 203 2.94 15.24 23.79
C TYR A 203 1.72 14.56 24.39
N PHE A 204 1.42 13.34 23.96
CA PHE A 204 0.27 12.56 24.37
C PHE A 204 0.70 11.35 25.22
N GLU A 205 1.61 11.56 26.16
CA GLU A 205 2.21 10.51 27.00
C GLU A 205 1.16 9.67 27.74
N ILE A 206 0.02 10.26 28.10
CA ILE A 206 -1.12 9.55 28.73
C ILE A 206 -1.59 8.34 27.93
N LEU A 207 -1.47 8.37 26.60
CA LEU A 207 -1.89 7.27 25.74
C LEU A 207 -1.15 5.96 26.03
N LYS A 208 0.11 6.04 26.49
CA LYS A 208 0.91 4.84 26.83
C LYS A 208 0.42 4.13 28.09
N HIS A 209 -0.39 4.82 28.90
CA HIS A 209 -0.86 4.35 30.20
C HIS A 209 -2.33 3.95 30.21
N ILE A 210 -3.00 4.04 29.05
CA ILE A 210 -4.40 3.63 28.89
C ILE A 210 -4.48 2.12 28.71
N ASP A 211 -5.39 1.49 29.44
CA ASP A 211 -5.66 0.07 29.23
C ASP A 211 -6.28 -0.16 27.84
N LYS A 212 -5.73 -1.13 27.10
CA LYS A 212 -6.12 -1.41 25.71
C LYS A 212 -7.58 -1.83 25.59
N LYS A 213 -8.17 -2.42 26.63
CA LYS A 213 -9.60 -2.79 26.64
C LYS A 213 -10.50 -1.57 26.51
N GLN A 214 -10.04 -0.37 26.88
CA GLN A 214 -10.84 0.86 26.74
C GLN A 214 -11.15 1.19 25.28
N ILE A 215 -10.34 0.70 24.33
CA ILE A 215 -10.50 1.00 22.90
C ILE A 215 -11.63 0.17 22.27
N TYR A 216 -12.06 -0.93 22.91
CA TYR A 216 -13.27 -1.66 22.48
C TYR A 216 -14.51 -0.77 22.49
N PHE A 217 -14.53 0.30 23.28
CA PHE A 217 -15.60 1.29 23.25
C PHE A 217 -15.79 1.93 21.86
N TYR A 218 -14.77 1.93 21.00
CA TYR A 218 -14.84 2.41 19.61
C TYR A 218 -15.06 1.30 18.59
N ASP A 219 -15.31 0.07 19.04
CA ASP A 219 -15.41 -1.15 18.23
C ASP A 219 -14.10 -1.46 17.47
N ILE A 220 -12.98 -1.24 18.16
CA ILE A 220 -11.64 -1.57 17.70
C ILE A 220 -11.11 -2.70 18.58
N ASP A 221 -10.79 -3.83 17.96
CA ASP A 221 -10.19 -4.98 18.62
C ASP A 221 -8.68 -5.06 18.31
N LEU A 222 -7.85 -4.71 19.29
CA LEU A 222 -6.39 -4.78 19.17
C LEU A 222 -5.83 -6.22 19.20
N ASN A 223 -6.65 -7.26 19.25
CA ASN A 223 -6.20 -8.64 19.03
C ASN A 223 -6.19 -9.02 17.55
N GLN A 224 -6.87 -8.25 16.70
CA GLN A 224 -6.90 -8.51 15.26
C GLN A 224 -5.52 -8.29 14.64
N THR A 225 -5.15 -9.11 13.65
CA THR A 225 -3.85 -8.97 12.98
C THR A 225 -3.74 -7.73 12.10
N TYR A 226 -4.89 -7.15 11.73
CA TYR A 226 -5.04 -6.05 10.79
C TYR A 226 -6.27 -5.23 11.16
N ILE A 227 -6.07 -3.92 11.31
CA ILE A 227 -7.13 -2.95 11.60
C ILE A 227 -7.04 -1.84 10.57
N THR A 228 -8.17 -1.48 9.99
CA THR A 228 -8.29 -0.34 9.07
C THR A 228 -8.76 0.89 9.82
N ILE A 229 -8.09 2.01 9.60
CA ILE A 229 -8.48 3.32 10.10
C ILE A 229 -8.86 4.17 8.89
N ASP A 230 -10.15 4.45 8.76
CA ASP A 230 -10.73 5.24 7.69
C ASP A 230 -11.72 6.28 8.22
N ASN A 231 -12.28 7.08 7.33
CA ASN A 231 -13.19 8.17 7.71
C ASN A 231 -14.46 7.65 8.39
N ILE A 232 -14.90 6.42 8.12
CA ILE A 232 -16.07 5.82 8.79
C ILE A 232 -15.76 5.62 10.28
N LEU A 233 -14.60 5.06 10.60
CA LEU A 233 -14.16 4.91 11.99
C LEU A 233 -13.98 6.27 12.68
N VAL A 234 -13.41 7.26 11.97
CA VAL A 234 -13.21 8.62 12.49
C VAL A 234 -14.54 9.30 12.83
N GLU A 235 -15.51 9.25 11.91
CA GLU A 235 -16.85 9.82 12.11
C GLU A 235 -17.54 9.16 13.30
N LYS A 236 -17.41 7.83 13.44
CA LYS A 236 -17.95 7.09 14.57
C LYS A 236 -17.36 7.54 15.91
N ILE A 237 -16.04 7.68 16.00
CA ILE A 237 -15.36 8.17 17.21
C ILE A 237 -15.80 9.60 17.53
N ASN A 238 -15.76 10.49 16.53
CA ASN A 238 -16.16 11.89 16.69
C ASN A 238 -17.60 12.02 17.19
N LYS A 239 -18.52 11.21 16.63
CA LYS A 239 -19.92 11.17 17.05
C LYS A 239 -20.10 10.61 18.46
N LYS A 240 -19.40 9.52 18.81
CA LYS A 240 -19.51 8.89 20.15
C LYS A 240 -19.08 9.84 21.28
N GLU A 241 -18.09 10.69 21.04
CA GLU A 241 -17.53 11.56 22.08
C GLU A 241 -17.81 13.05 21.89
N ASN A 242 -18.56 13.42 20.86
CA ASN A 242 -18.83 14.81 20.48
C ASN A 242 -17.54 15.65 20.37
N VAL A 243 -16.65 15.19 19.48
CA VAL A 243 -15.36 15.79 19.13
C VAL A 243 -15.22 15.94 17.61
N ASN A 244 -14.19 16.65 17.13
CA ASN A 244 -14.05 16.97 15.69
C ASN A 244 -12.62 16.75 15.17
N PHE A 245 -12.07 15.57 15.41
CA PHE A 245 -10.72 15.20 14.95
C PHE A 245 -10.75 14.61 13.55
N ASN A 246 -9.64 14.75 12.82
CA ASN A 246 -9.51 14.16 11.48
C ASN A 246 -8.84 12.78 11.51
N LEU A 247 -8.80 12.11 10.35
CA LEU A 247 -8.17 10.79 10.19
C LEU A 247 -6.75 10.73 10.72
N LEU A 248 -5.98 11.79 10.50
CA LEU A 248 -4.58 11.86 10.90
C LEU A 248 -4.41 11.86 12.43
N PHE A 249 -5.23 12.63 13.17
CA PHE A 249 -5.17 12.64 14.63
C PHE A 249 -5.56 11.29 15.21
N ILE A 250 -6.73 10.77 14.81
CA ILE A 250 -7.25 9.49 15.28
C ILE A 250 -6.24 8.38 15.00
N SER A 251 -5.66 8.35 13.79
CA SER A 251 -4.67 7.34 13.41
C SER A 251 -3.40 7.42 14.27
N ASN A 252 -2.93 8.62 14.61
CA ASN A 252 -1.77 8.76 15.48
C ASN A 252 -2.07 8.36 16.93
N VAL A 253 -3.26 8.70 17.46
CA VAL A 253 -3.70 8.25 18.80
C VAL A 253 -3.71 6.72 18.87
N LEU A 254 -4.35 6.07 17.89
CA LEU A 254 -4.42 4.61 17.81
C LEU A 254 -3.04 3.98 17.58
N SER A 255 -2.16 4.63 16.83
CA SER A 255 -0.77 4.18 16.65
C SER A 255 0.03 4.19 17.95
N VAL A 256 -0.18 5.16 18.84
CA VAL A 256 0.51 5.20 20.14
C VAL A 256 -0.06 4.11 21.06
N LEU A 257 -1.39 4.00 21.14
CA LEU A 257 -2.07 2.99 21.97
C LEU A 257 -1.68 1.54 21.60
N SER A 258 -1.35 1.32 20.32
CA SER A 258 -1.00 0.01 19.79
C SER A 258 0.50 -0.18 19.52
N GLU A 259 1.37 0.74 19.94
CA GLU A 259 2.79 0.78 19.54
C GLU A 259 3.57 -0.50 19.85
N ASN A 260 3.17 -1.23 20.89
CA ASN A 260 3.80 -2.48 21.33
C ASN A 260 3.25 -3.73 20.64
N THR A 261 2.14 -3.64 19.91
CA THR A 261 1.50 -4.79 19.25
C THR A 261 1.39 -4.64 17.74
N HIS A 262 1.23 -3.41 17.25
CA HIS A 262 1.01 -3.09 15.85
C HIS A 262 2.01 -2.06 15.34
N SER A 263 2.33 -2.18 14.06
CA SER A 263 2.98 -1.16 13.26
C SER A 263 1.95 -0.33 12.52
N TYR A 264 2.12 0.99 12.55
CA TYR A 264 1.31 1.94 11.80
C TYR A 264 1.81 2.09 10.36
N ILE A 265 0.97 1.68 9.40
CA ILE A 265 1.22 1.69 7.94
C ILE A 265 0.33 2.75 7.28
N GLY A 266 0.85 3.35 6.21
CA GLY A 266 0.17 4.44 5.49
C GLY A 266 0.44 5.85 6.04
N LYS A 267 1.50 6.01 6.84
CA LYS A 267 1.96 7.31 7.37
C LYS A 267 2.01 8.37 6.27
N GLU A 268 1.48 9.57 6.55
CA GLU A 268 1.61 10.71 5.64
C GLU A 268 3.09 10.98 5.36
N LYS A 269 3.46 10.96 4.07
CA LYS A 269 4.81 11.34 3.66
C LYS A 269 4.88 12.87 3.60
N GLN A 270 5.73 13.45 4.44
CA GLN A 270 5.99 14.89 4.40
C GLN A 270 6.73 15.22 3.09
N LYS A 271 6.19 16.13 2.29
CA LYS A 271 6.94 16.73 1.17
C LYS A 271 8.24 17.34 1.74
N GLY A 272 9.39 16.82 1.31
CA GLY A 272 10.73 17.32 1.68
C GLY A 272 11.54 16.49 2.68
N LEU A 273 11.08 15.31 3.10
CA LEU A 273 11.82 14.46 4.06
C LEU A 273 12.54 13.25 3.45
N TYR A 274 12.16 12.84 2.24
CA TYR A 274 12.78 11.72 1.54
C TYR A 274 13.03 12.15 0.10
N ASN A 275 14.31 12.38 -0.24
CA ASN A 275 14.73 12.41 -1.63
C ASN A 275 14.58 10.99 -2.20
N ASN A 276 14.03 10.90 -3.40
CA ASN A 276 13.88 9.71 -4.26
C ASN A 276 12.48 9.06 -4.25
N GLY A 277 11.70 9.44 -5.28
CA GLY A 277 10.47 8.77 -5.71
C GLY A 277 9.20 9.37 -5.13
N ILE A 278 8.27 9.77 -5.99
CA ILE A 278 6.87 10.00 -5.61
C ILE A 278 6.36 8.65 -5.09
N LYS A 279 6.18 8.53 -3.78
CA LYS A 279 5.59 7.34 -3.17
C LYS A 279 4.10 7.56 -2.91
N TYR A 280 3.31 6.49 -2.87
CA TYR A 280 1.85 6.52 -2.87
C TYR A 280 1.26 7.32 -1.69
N GLU A 281 0.20 8.10 -1.96
CA GLU A 281 -0.60 8.78 -0.94
C GLU A 281 -1.76 7.88 -0.50
N TRP A 282 -1.64 7.35 0.71
CA TRP A 282 -2.55 6.36 1.26
C TRP A 282 -3.91 6.97 1.64
N LYS A 283 -4.99 6.44 1.07
CA LYS A 283 -6.37 6.86 1.32
C LYS A 283 -6.83 6.46 2.72
N LYS A 284 -6.44 5.27 3.18
CA LYS A 284 -6.69 4.76 4.52
C LYS A 284 -5.39 4.59 5.28
N LYS A 285 -5.50 4.36 6.59
CA LYS A 285 -4.36 4.01 7.43
C LYS A 285 -4.58 2.65 8.06
N TYR A 286 -3.50 1.99 8.44
CA TYR A 286 -3.57 0.60 8.89
C TYR A 286 -2.72 0.37 10.12
N LEU A 287 -3.22 -0.46 11.03
CA LEU A 287 -2.43 -1.08 12.09
C LEU A 287 -2.27 -2.55 11.75
N ILE A 288 -1.04 -3.02 11.64
CA ILE A 288 -0.72 -4.41 11.31
C ILE A 288 0.21 -4.95 12.39
N VAL A 289 -0.08 -6.15 12.91
CA VAL A 289 0.73 -6.74 13.98
C VAL A 289 2.22 -6.76 13.63
N ILE A 290 3.06 -6.35 14.58
CA ILE A 290 4.52 -6.16 14.40
C ILE A 290 5.19 -7.42 13.85
N LYS A 291 4.76 -8.60 14.29
CA LYS A 291 5.30 -9.88 13.81
C LYS A 291 5.21 -10.02 12.28
N LEU A 292 4.14 -9.50 11.66
CA LEU A 292 3.93 -9.56 10.21
C LEU A 292 4.73 -8.47 9.48
N THR A 293 4.76 -7.24 10.00
CA THR A 293 5.52 -6.14 9.39
C THR A 293 7.03 -6.32 9.49
N ASN A 294 7.51 -7.12 10.47
CA ASN A 294 8.91 -7.51 10.57
C ASN A 294 9.35 -8.48 9.46
N ILE A 295 8.44 -9.29 8.92
CA ILE A 295 8.76 -10.27 7.87
C ILE A 295 8.32 -9.83 6.47
N PHE A 296 7.44 -8.85 6.36
CA PHE A 296 6.86 -8.39 5.08
C PHE A 296 6.81 -6.86 4.99
N ASP A 297 7.17 -6.32 3.82
CA ASP A 297 7.11 -4.88 3.55
C ASP A 297 5.80 -4.47 2.85
N PHE A 298 4.77 -4.19 3.64
CA PHE A 298 3.49 -3.69 3.13
C PHE A 298 3.60 -2.34 2.43
N THR A 299 4.57 -1.50 2.82
CA THR A 299 4.70 -0.17 2.21
C THR A 299 5.27 -0.30 0.80
N GLN A 300 6.32 -1.10 0.63
CA GLN A 300 6.92 -1.36 -0.67
C GLN A 300 5.95 -2.10 -1.61
N PHE A 301 5.17 -3.06 -1.09
CA PHE A 301 4.12 -3.73 -1.85
C PHE A 301 3.11 -2.74 -2.45
N VAL A 302 2.59 -1.82 -1.64
CA VAL A 302 1.62 -0.81 -2.11
C VAL A 302 2.27 0.22 -3.02
N ASP A 303 3.48 0.67 -2.71
CA ASP A 303 4.22 1.63 -3.55
C ASP A 303 4.48 1.02 -4.96
N ASP A 304 4.78 -0.28 -5.11
CA ASP A 304 4.96 -0.93 -6.42
C ASP A 304 3.64 -1.08 -7.20
N ILE A 305 2.55 -1.45 -6.51
CA ILE A 305 1.22 -1.51 -7.14
C ILE A 305 0.82 -0.12 -7.67
N ALA A 306 0.97 0.92 -6.83
CA ALA A 306 0.68 2.29 -7.23
C ALA A 306 1.52 2.72 -8.43
N LYS A 307 2.82 2.39 -8.43
CA LYS A 307 3.72 2.65 -9.56
C LYS A 307 3.19 1.99 -10.83
N ARG A 308 2.90 0.69 -10.81
CA ARG A 308 2.36 -0.05 -11.98
C ARG A 308 1.08 0.54 -12.54
N LEU A 309 0.17 0.95 -11.66
CA LEU A 309 -1.11 1.56 -12.07
C LEU A 309 -0.91 2.97 -12.66
N SER A 310 0.09 3.71 -12.17
CA SER A 310 0.42 5.05 -12.71
C SER A 310 1.22 5.01 -14.01
N GLU A 311 1.98 3.94 -14.25
CA GLU A 311 2.75 3.76 -15.48
C GLU A 311 1.84 3.47 -16.67
N ARG A 312 2.35 3.77 -17.88
CA ARG A 312 1.62 3.55 -19.12
C ARG A 312 1.48 2.05 -19.41
N ILE A 313 0.27 1.52 -19.30
CA ILE A 313 -0.09 0.12 -19.63
C ILE A 313 -0.66 0.08 -21.04
N ASN A 314 0.12 -0.44 -21.99
CA ASN A 314 -0.27 -0.53 -23.41
C ASN A 314 -1.17 -1.74 -23.72
N LYS A 315 -1.05 -2.82 -22.94
CA LYS A 315 -1.83 -4.05 -23.08
C LYS A 315 -2.19 -4.57 -21.69
N THR A 316 -3.43 -5.00 -21.52
CA THR A 316 -3.88 -5.66 -20.29
C THR A 316 -3.00 -6.87 -20.01
N TYR A 317 -2.53 -7.00 -18.77
CA TYR A 317 -1.72 -8.13 -18.33
C TYR A 317 -2.14 -8.57 -16.94
N TRP A 318 -1.66 -9.74 -16.54
CA TRP A 318 -1.95 -10.35 -15.25
C TRP A 318 -0.67 -10.76 -14.54
N LEU A 319 -0.73 -10.76 -13.21
CA LEU A 319 0.33 -11.29 -12.34
C LEU A 319 -0.26 -12.34 -11.41
N ASP A 320 0.49 -13.43 -11.17
CA ASP A 320 0.18 -14.37 -10.09
C ASP A 320 0.39 -13.65 -8.75
N PHE A 321 -0.70 -13.49 -8.00
CA PHE A 321 -0.72 -12.74 -6.75
C PHE A 321 0.20 -13.36 -5.70
N LYS A 322 0.26 -14.69 -5.60
CA LYS A 322 1.08 -15.37 -4.60
C LYS A 322 2.56 -15.19 -4.90
N GLN A 323 2.97 -15.40 -6.15
CA GLN A 323 4.35 -15.15 -6.58
C GLN A 323 4.72 -13.69 -6.41
N TYR A 324 3.78 -12.78 -6.71
CA TYR A 324 4.00 -11.35 -6.58
C TYR A 324 4.23 -10.90 -5.14
N ILE A 325 3.45 -11.39 -4.16
CA ILE A 325 3.67 -11.02 -2.75
C ILE A 325 5.02 -11.53 -2.22
N LEU A 326 5.55 -12.64 -2.72
CA LEU A 326 6.86 -13.18 -2.27
C LEU A 326 8.01 -12.18 -2.46
N LEU A 327 7.90 -11.26 -3.42
CA LEU A 327 8.90 -10.23 -3.69
C LEU A 327 9.09 -9.24 -2.53
N TYR A 328 8.12 -9.13 -1.62
CA TYR A 328 8.10 -8.15 -0.53
C TYR A 328 8.38 -8.76 0.84
N TYR A 329 8.76 -10.04 0.90
CA TYR A 329 9.28 -10.64 2.11
C TYR A 329 10.68 -10.11 2.42
N LYS A 330 10.89 -9.69 3.66
CA LYS A 330 12.17 -9.17 4.15
C LYS A 330 13.21 -10.25 4.43
N SER A 331 12.77 -11.52 4.51
CA SER A 331 13.62 -12.67 4.79
C SER A 331 13.35 -13.80 3.81
N LYS A 332 14.34 -14.67 3.58
CA LYS A 332 14.18 -15.87 2.73
C LYS A 332 13.22 -16.90 3.33
N LYS A 333 12.98 -16.87 4.65
CA LYS A 333 12.08 -17.80 5.32
C LYS A 333 10.64 -17.29 5.22
N ILE A 334 9.87 -17.86 4.29
CA ILE A 334 8.48 -17.51 4.08
C ILE A 334 7.61 -18.14 5.17
N THR A 335 6.92 -17.30 5.95
CA THR A 335 5.98 -17.71 7.00
C THR A 335 4.76 -16.81 6.97
N ASN A 336 3.61 -17.27 7.51
CA ASN A 336 2.37 -16.48 7.58
C ASN A 336 1.81 -16.00 6.22
N ILE A 337 2.14 -16.70 5.12
CA ILE A 337 1.75 -16.29 3.76
C ILE A 337 0.24 -16.13 3.57
N ASN A 338 -0.56 -16.99 4.18
CA ASN A 338 -2.03 -16.91 4.07
C ASN A 338 -2.56 -15.64 4.75
N VAL A 339 -2.08 -15.33 5.96
CA VAL A 339 -2.49 -14.12 6.70
C VAL A 339 -2.06 -12.85 5.96
N ILE A 340 -0.81 -12.82 5.48
CA ILE A 340 -0.28 -11.69 4.71
C ILE A 340 -1.06 -11.52 3.40
N SER A 341 -1.34 -12.60 2.68
CA SER A 341 -2.13 -12.61 1.45
C SER A 341 -3.51 -11.98 1.66
N GLU A 342 -4.23 -12.37 2.72
CA GLU A 342 -5.54 -11.80 3.02
C GLU A 342 -5.47 -10.30 3.39
N ILE A 343 -4.44 -9.88 4.12
CA ILE A 343 -4.20 -8.46 4.40
C ILE A 343 -3.92 -7.69 3.10
N CYS A 344 -3.04 -8.21 2.24
CA CYS A 344 -2.71 -7.61 0.95
C CYS A 344 -3.96 -7.47 0.06
N LYS A 345 -4.84 -8.47 -0.01
CA LYS A 345 -6.12 -8.38 -0.73
C LYS A 345 -7.00 -7.25 -0.21
N LYS A 346 -7.16 -7.13 1.11
CA LYS A 346 -7.94 -6.05 1.75
C LYS A 346 -7.37 -4.67 1.44
N ILE A 347 -6.04 -4.53 1.48
CA ILE A 347 -5.35 -3.28 1.12
C ILE A 347 -5.53 -2.96 -0.36
N LEU A 348 -5.34 -3.94 -1.26
CA LEU A 348 -5.50 -3.76 -2.71
C LEU A 348 -6.90 -3.26 -3.07
N PHE A 349 -7.94 -3.88 -2.50
CA PHE A 349 -9.31 -3.44 -2.68
C PHE A 349 -9.52 -2.03 -2.11
N SER A 350 -9.07 -1.77 -0.90
CA SER A 350 -9.30 -0.49 -0.21
C SER A 350 -8.61 0.71 -0.87
N GLU A 351 -7.36 0.53 -1.31
CA GLU A 351 -6.53 1.61 -1.86
C GLU A 351 -6.73 1.77 -3.38
N PHE A 352 -6.93 0.67 -4.11
CA PHE A 352 -6.92 0.65 -5.58
C PHE A 352 -8.19 0.09 -6.23
N MET A 353 -9.16 -0.43 -5.46
CA MET A 353 -10.32 -1.18 -5.98
C MET A 353 -9.91 -2.40 -6.82
N LEU A 354 -8.70 -2.94 -6.58
CA LEU A 354 -8.22 -4.15 -7.23
C LEU A 354 -8.74 -5.40 -6.50
N ILE A 355 -9.35 -6.30 -7.26
CA ILE A 355 -9.87 -7.58 -6.77
C ILE A 355 -8.95 -8.69 -7.27
N ILE A 356 -8.62 -9.62 -6.38
CA ILE A 356 -7.91 -10.86 -6.74
C ILE A 356 -8.96 -11.90 -7.10
N ASP A 357 -8.87 -12.44 -8.32
CA ASP A 357 -9.83 -13.43 -8.79
C ASP A 357 -9.64 -14.82 -8.14
N SER A 358 -10.52 -15.76 -8.47
CA SER A 358 -10.46 -17.14 -7.97
C SER A 358 -9.19 -17.89 -8.39
N LYS A 359 -8.47 -17.40 -9.40
CA LYS A 359 -7.20 -17.95 -9.90
C LYS A 359 -5.98 -17.32 -9.23
N ASN A 360 -6.17 -16.50 -8.18
CA ASN A 360 -5.11 -15.72 -7.54
C ASN A 360 -4.38 -14.78 -8.50
N ILE A 361 -5.10 -14.13 -9.40
CA ILE A 361 -4.54 -13.20 -10.37
C ILE A 361 -4.83 -11.75 -9.97
N ILE A 362 -3.82 -10.88 -10.08
CA ILE A 362 -4.01 -9.43 -10.14
C ILE A 362 -4.16 -9.02 -11.61
N LEU A 363 -5.27 -8.37 -11.96
CA LEU A 363 -5.50 -7.81 -13.31
C LEU A 363 -5.02 -6.36 -13.39
N PHE A 364 -4.17 -6.05 -14.36
CA PHE A 364 -3.76 -4.69 -14.71
C PHE A 364 -4.30 -4.33 -16.09
N GLU A 365 -5.36 -3.52 -16.11
CA GLU A 365 -6.01 -3.11 -17.35
C GLU A 365 -5.19 -2.10 -18.13
N LYS A 366 -5.32 -2.14 -19.46
CA LYS A 366 -4.80 -1.10 -20.35
C LYS A 366 -5.35 0.26 -19.93
N ASN A 367 -4.48 1.16 -19.51
CA ASN A 367 -4.83 2.55 -19.13
C ASN A 367 -4.51 3.56 -20.25
N THR A 368 -4.28 3.08 -21.47
CA THR A 368 -4.00 3.91 -22.64
C THR A 368 -5.17 3.90 -23.60
N TYR A 369 -5.41 5.03 -24.25
CA TYR A 369 -6.38 5.09 -25.33
C TYR A 369 -6.03 4.11 -26.44
N LYS A 370 -7.05 3.41 -26.92
CA LYS A 370 -6.93 2.54 -28.08
C LYS A 370 -6.56 3.38 -29.30
N LYS A 371 -5.49 3.01 -29.99
CA LYS A 371 -4.99 3.68 -31.18
C LYS A 371 -5.79 3.21 -32.40
N LEU A 372 -5.89 4.06 -33.43
CA LEU A 372 -6.58 3.73 -34.69
C LEU A 372 -6.17 2.38 -35.32
N PRO A 373 -4.88 1.98 -35.35
CA PRO A 373 -4.48 0.66 -35.84
C PRO A 373 -5.15 -0.52 -35.12
N GLU A 374 -5.31 -0.42 -33.81
CA GLU A 374 -5.83 -1.52 -32.98
C GLU A 374 -7.30 -1.83 -33.32
N TYR A 375 -8.09 -0.82 -33.69
CA TYR A 375 -9.47 -1.04 -34.17
C TYR A 375 -9.51 -1.79 -35.50
N ILE A 376 -8.53 -1.55 -36.38
CA ILE A 376 -8.45 -2.23 -37.68
C ILE A 376 -7.95 -3.68 -37.49
N GLU A 377 -6.94 -3.88 -36.64
CA GLU A 377 -6.45 -5.21 -36.30
C GLU A 377 -7.56 -6.07 -35.68
N GLU A 378 -8.29 -5.55 -34.69
CA GLU A 378 -9.41 -6.28 -34.06
C GLU A 378 -10.53 -6.60 -35.05
N LEU A 379 -10.86 -5.68 -35.96
CA LEU A 379 -11.84 -5.96 -37.02
C LEU A 379 -11.39 -7.16 -37.86
N LEU A 380 -10.16 -7.12 -38.38
CA LEU A 380 -9.65 -8.17 -39.26
C LEU A 380 -9.44 -9.50 -38.51
N GLU A 381 -9.03 -9.45 -37.25
CA GLU A 381 -8.89 -10.62 -36.38
C GLU A 381 -10.25 -11.25 -36.06
N ARG A 382 -11.30 -10.44 -35.83
CA ARG A 382 -12.66 -10.92 -35.57
C ARG A 382 -13.30 -11.55 -36.80
N GLU A 383 -13.23 -10.88 -37.94
CA GLU A 383 -13.90 -11.33 -39.17
C GLU A 383 -13.21 -12.54 -39.81
N ARG A 384 -11.95 -12.83 -39.44
CA ARG A 384 -11.15 -14.00 -39.87
C ARG A 384 -11.18 -14.24 -41.40
N ARG A 385 -11.28 -13.19 -42.20
CA ARG A 385 -11.28 -13.24 -43.67
C ARG A 385 -10.64 -12.00 -44.30
N PRO A 386 -10.21 -12.09 -45.57
CA PRO A 386 -9.84 -10.90 -46.32
C PRO A 386 -11.04 -9.96 -46.49
N MET A 387 -10.83 -8.67 -46.23
CA MET A 387 -11.85 -7.64 -46.29
C MET A 387 -11.44 -6.49 -47.19
N ASN A 388 -12.40 -5.97 -47.96
CA ASN A 388 -12.16 -4.77 -48.75
C ASN A 388 -12.20 -3.53 -47.85
N ILE A 389 -11.31 -2.57 -48.10
CA ILE A 389 -11.22 -1.35 -47.29
C ILE A 389 -12.52 -0.52 -47.20
N TYR A 390 -13.38 -0.56 -48.24
CA TYR A 390 -14.68 0.13 -48.22
C TYR A 390 -15.64 -0.54 -47.23
N GLU A 391 -15.67 -1.87 -47.22
CA GLU A 391 -16.41 -2.68 -46.26
C GLU A 391 -15.89 -2.45 -44.84
N MET A 392 -14.56 -2.41 -44.66
CA MET A 392 -13.94 -2.11 -43.37
C MET A 392 -14.39 -0.73 -42.85
N LEU A 393 -14.42 0.30 -43.70
CA LEU A 393 -14.85 1.65 -43.31
C LEU A 393 -16.31 1.68 -42.87
N ASP A 394 -17.20 0.98 -43.58
CA ASP A 394 -18.62 0.91 -43.23
C ASP A 394 -18.84 0.26 -41.86
N ILE A 395 -18.20 -0.89 -41.61
CA ILE A 395 -18.29 -1.57 -40.31
C ILE A 395 -17.69 -0.71 -39.20
N LEU A 396 -16.52 -0.12 -39.41
CA LEU A 396 -15.88 0.73 -38.40
C LEU A 396 -16.69 2.00 -38.10
N ASN A 397 -17.34 2.61 -39.09
CA ASN A 397 -18.19 3.78 -38.86
C ASN A 397 -19.51 3.44 -38.16
N LYS A 398 -20.06 2.25 -38.41
CA LYS A 398 -21.22 1.73 -37.66
C LYS A 398 -20.89 1.47 -36.19
N GLN A 399 -19.73 0.87 -35.92
CA GLN A 399 -19.29 0.53 -34.56
C GLN A 399 -18.73 1.74 -33.79
N TYR A 400 -18.00 2.63 -34.49
CA TYR A 400 -17.29 3.76 -33.91
C TYR A 400 -17.53 5.03 -34.76
N PRO A 401 -18.72 5.66 -34.63
CA PRO A 401 -19.08 6.81 -35.45
C PRO A 401 -18.04 7.93 -35.41
N LYS A 402 -17.69 8.47 -36.59
CA LYS A 402 -16.75 9.59 -36.80
C LYS A 402 -15.28 9.32 -36.42
N LEU A 403 -14.91 8.09 -36.04
CA LEU A 403 -13.52 7.76 -35.69
C LEU A 403 -12.61 7.68 -36.93
N PHE A 404 -13.09 7.09 -38.02
CA PHE A 404 -12.36 6.96 -39.28
C PHE A 404 -12.93 7.90 -40.35
N LYS A 405 -12.13 8.87 -40.79
CA LYS A 405 -12.60 9.94 -41.69
C LYS A 405 -12.71 9.52 -43.16
N SER A 406 -11.89 8.58 -43.61
CA SER A 406 -11.84 8.20 -45.02
C SER A 406 -11.17 6.84 -45.26
N VAL A 407 -11.42 6.27 -46.44
CA VAL A 407 -10.70 5.08 -46.93
C VAL A 407 -9.19 5.28 -46.93
N ASN A 408 -8.70 6.46 -47.30
CA ASN A 408 -7.27 6.76 -47.32
C ASN A 408 -6.64 6.74 -45.91
N SER A 409 -7.41 7.14 -44.89
CA SER A 409 -6.95 7.06 -43.50
C SER A 409 -6.71 5.62 -43.05
N ILE A 410 -7.66 4.71 -43.35
CA ILE A 410 -7.52 3.27 -43.06
C ILE A 410 -6.37 2.68 -43.87
N ARG A 411 -6.25 3.04 -45.15
CA ARG A 411 -5.21 2.53 -46.07
C ARG A 411 -3.81 2.82 -45.55
N SER A 412 -3.57 4.07 -45.17
CA SER A 412 -2.29 4.52 -44.61
C SER A 412 -1.94 3.78 -43.32
N ILE A 413 -2.94 3.41 -42.52
CA ILE A 413 -2.71 2.63 -41.30
C ILE A 413 -2.37 1.18 -41.65
N CYS A 414 -3.19 0.49 -42.46
CA CYS A 414 -2.94 -0.90 -42.85
C CYS A 414 -1.53 -1.12 -43.43
N GLN A 415 -1.02 -0.15 -44.21
CA GLN A 415 0.30 -0.23 -44.83
C GLN A 415 1.48 -0.13 -43.82
N ARG A 416 1.25 0.43 -42.63
CA ARG A 416 2.28 0.64 -41.60
C ARG A 416 2.25 -0.41 -40.49
N VAL A 417 1.22 -1.25 -40.46
CA VAL A 417 0.99 -2.22 -39.40
C VAL A 417 1.49 -3.60 -39.84
N ASN A 418 2.46 -4.14 -39.11
CA ASN A 418 3.12 -5.40 -39.48
C ASN A 418 2.21 -6.64 -39.38
N ASN A 419 1.12 -6.57 -38.62
CA ASN A 419 0.16 -7.67 -38.45
C ASN A 419 -0.96 -7.66 -39.50
N ILE A 420 -0.91 -6.75 -40.46
CA ILE A 420 -1.90 -6.69 -41.55
C ILE A 420 -1.20 -6.99 -42.86
N ILE A 421 -1.78 -7.90 -43.64
CA ILE A 421 -1.36 -8.21 -45.01
C ILE A 421 -2.30 -7.57 -46.01
N TYR A 422 -1.81 -7.29 -47.21
CA TYR A 422 -2.59 -6.72 -48.31
C TYR A 422 -2.56 -7.64 -49.53
N PHE A 423 -3.59 -7.57 -50.38
CA PHE A 423 -3.71 -8.41 -51.56
C PHE A 423 -3.48 -7.58 -52.82
N GLY A 424 -2.23 -7.49 -53.26
CA GLY A 424 -1.87 -6.74 -54.46
C GLY A 424 -2.35 -5.28 -54.43
N ARG A 425 -3.15 -4.89 -55.43
CA ARG A 425 -3.73 -3.53 -55.55
C ARG A 425 -5.26 -3.51 -55.39
N THR A 426 -5.87 -4.58 -54.84
CA THR A 426 -7.33 -4.72 -54.76
C THR A 426 -7.96 -3.91 -53.62
N SER A 427 -7.14 -3.25 -52.79
CA SER A 427 -7.58 -2.62 -51.53
C SER A 427 -8.20 -3.61 -50.54
N THR A 428 -7.81 -4.87 -50.63
CA THR A 428 -8.20 -5.92 -49.69
C THR A 428 -7.08 -6.15 -48.69
N TYR A 429 -7.44 -6.32 -47.42
CA TYR A 429 -6.53 -6.56 -46.30
C TYR A 429 -7.00 -7.73 -45.46
N ALA A 430 -6.07 -8.36 -44.75
CA ALA A 430 -6.39 -9.43 -43.81
C ALA A 430 -5.44 -9.38 -42.61
N PHE A 431 -5.82 -10.05 -41.52
CA PHE A 431 -4.91 -10.26 -40.40
C PHE A 431 -3.84 -11.28 -40.80
N LYS A 432 -2.58 -10.98 -40.51
CA LYS A 432 -1.42 -11.75 -40.97
C LYS A 432 -1.41 -13.20 -40.49
N GLU A 433 -2.01 -13.46 -39.33
CA GLU A 433 -2.13 -14.83 -38.79
C GLU A 433 -2.83 -15.79 -39.77
N LEU A 434 -3.71 -15.29 -40.66
CA LEU A 434 -4.40 -16.13 -41.64
C LEU A 434 -3.45 -16.83 -42.62
N GLU A 435 -2.25 -16.28 -42.90
CA GLU A 435 -1.26 -16.98 -43.74
C GLU A 435 -0.74 -18.27 -43.07
N LYS A 436 -0.88 -18.40 -41.75
CA LYS A 436 -0.49 -19.60 -40.99
C LYS A 436 -1.60 -20.62 -40.91
N THR A 437 -2.86 -20.18 -40.87
CA THR A 437 -4.01 -21.04 -40.63
C THR A 437 -4.73 -21.46 -41.92
N ASP A 438 -4.63 -20.67 -43.00
CA ASP A 438 -5.27 -20.96 -44.29
C ASP A 438 -4.22 -21.05 -45.40
N ILE A 439 -4.05 -22.27 -45.94
CA ILE A 439 -3.08 -22.57 -47.00
C ILE A 439 -3.37 -21.83 -48.32
N ASN A 440 -4.56 -21.27 -48.50
CA ASN A 440 -4.97 -20.52 -49.69
C ASN A 440 -4.83 -19.00 -49.50
N ILE A 441 -4.43 -18.53 -48.31
CA ILE A 441 -4.22 -17.11 -48.04
C ILE A 441 -2.73 -16.78 -48.08
N LYS A 442 -2.40 -15.81 -48.94
CA LYS A 442 -1.06 -15.22 -48.98
C LYS A 442 -1.10 -13.75 -49.37
N GLY A 443 -0.44 -12.94 -48.56
CA GLY A 443 -0.29 -11.51 -48.72
C GLY A 443 0.65 -11.12 -49.85
N GLY A 444 0.71 -9.82 -50.12
CA GLY A 444 1.61 -9.22 -51.09
C GLY A 444 1.10 -9.23 -52.53
N THR A 445 2.03 -8.96 -53.45
CA THR A 445 1.79 -8.86 -54.89
C THR A 445 2.09 -10.18 -55.59
N ILE A 446 1.67 -10.34 -56.85
CA ILE A 446 2.08 -11.48 -57.68
C ILE A 446 3.61 -11.64 -57.66
N ARG A 447 4.37 -10.54 -57.76
CA ARG A 447 5.83 -10.56 -57.73
C ARG A 447 6.38 -11.13 -56.42
N SER A 448 5.87 -10.69 -55.27
CA SER A 448 6.37 -11.20 -53.98
C SER A 448 6.05 -12.68 -53.79
N ILE A 449 4.87 -13.13 -54.24
CA ILE A 449 4.48 -14.55 -54.19
C ILE A 449 5.40 -15.39 -55.09
N VAL A 450 5.70 -14.92 -56.31
CA VAL A 450 6.62 -15.60 -57.22
C VAL A 450 8.05 -15.63 -56.67
N GLU A 451 8.51 -14.53 -56.08
CA GLU A 451 9.82 -14.47 -55.44
C GLU A 451 9.95 -15.47 -54.30
N GLU A 452 8.98 -15.49 -53.38
CA GLU A 452 8.94 -16.44 -52.27
C GLU A 452 8.92 -17.91 -52.75
N TYR A 453 8.15 -18.19 -53.82
CA TYR A 453 8.14 -19.51 -54.44
C TYR A 453 9.50 -19.90 -55.00
N LEU A 454 10.12 -19.04 -55.81
CA LEU A 454 11.41 -19.30 -56.44
C LEU A 454 12.57 -19.37 -55.45
N LEU A 455 12.47 -18.69 -54.30
CA LEU A 455 13.48 -18.78 -53.24
C LEU A 455 13.63 -20.21 -52.69
N GLN A 456 12.59 -21.02 -52.77
CA GLN A 456 12.60 -22.42 -52.32
C GLN A 456 13.36 -23.37 -53.26
N PHE A 457 13.71 -22.90 -54.47
CA PHE A 457 14.37 -23.73 -55.48
C PHE A 457 15.70 -23.15 -55.92
N ASP A 458 16.66 -24.04 -56.11
CA ASP A 458 18.00 -23.73 -56.55
C ASP A 458 18.13 -23.62 -58.08
N GLU A 459 17.05 -23.97 -58.80
CA GLU A 459 16.94 -23.90 -60.26
C GLU A 459 15.77 -22.99 -60.70
N PRO A 460 15.86 -22.38 -61.90
CA PRO A 460 14.72 -21.67 -62.50
C PRO A 460 13.53 -22.61 -62.70
N LYS A 461 12.30 -22.11 -62.49
CA LYS A 461 11.07 -22.91 -62.66
C LYS A 461 10.31 -22.51 -63.91
N HIS A 462 9.67 -23.48 -64.55
CA HIS A 462 8.85 -23.23 -65.72
C HIS A 462 7.62 -22.39 -65.34
N ILE A 463 7.19 -21.48 -66.22
CA ILE A 463 6.08 -20.57 -65.93
C ILE A 463 4.77 -21.29 -65.59
N SER A 464 4.53 -22.49 -66.11
CA SER A 464 3.32 -23.27 -65.77
C SER A 464 3.30 -23.67 -64.29
N GLU A 465 4.45 -24.03 -63.71
CA GLU A 465 4.58 -24.37 -62.29
C GLU A 465 4.37 -23.13 -61.41
N ILE A 466 5.00 -22.01 -61.79
CA ILE A 466 4.83 -20.73 -61.11
C ILE A 466 3.36 -20.29 -61.16
N ALA A 467 2.73 -20.39 -62.32
CA ALA A 467 1.32 -20.02 -62.49
C ALA A 467 0.41 -20.89 -61.62
N LYS A 468 0.64 -22.21 -61.58
CA LYS A 468 -0.10 -23.12 -60.70
C LYS A 468 0.02 -22.74 -59.22
N TYR A 469 1.19 -22.29 -58.78
CA TYR A 469 1.38 -21.81 -57.40
C TYR A 469 0.65 -20.49 -57.15
N VAL A 470 0.83 -19.49 -58.02
CA VAL A 470 0.25 -18.15 -57.87
C VAL A 470 -1.28 -18.17 -57.91
N ILE A 471 -1.88 -18.98 -58.79
CA ILE A 471 -3.33 -19.04 -59.00
C ILE A 471 -4.07 -19.50 -57.73
N ARG A 472 -3.44 -20.32 -56.87
CA ARG A 472 -4.00 -20.70 -55.55
C ARG A 472 -4.36 -19.48 -54.70
N PHE A 473 -3.51 -18.46 -54.75
CA PHE A 473 -3.68 -17.23 -53.96
C PHE A 473 -4.35 -16.10 -54.74
N ARG A 474 -4.32 -16.17 -56.08
CA ARG A 474 -4.85 -15.14 -56.99
C ARG A 474 -5.67 -15.81 -58.11
N PRO A 475 -6.85 -16.37 -57.80
CA PRO A 475 -7.61 -17.20 -58.75
C PRO A 475 -8.03 -16.46 -60.03
N ASN A 476 -8.17 -15.13 -59.96
CA ASN A 476 -8.57 -14.29 -61.10
C ASN A 476 -7.41 -13.88 -62.02
N THR A 477 -6.20 -14.44 -61.84
CA THR A 477 -5.06 -14.20 -62.72
C THR A 477 -4.83 -15.36 -63.69
N ASN A 478 -3.91 -15.20 -64.64
CA ASN A 478 -3.54 -16.24 -65.57
C ASN A 478 -2.04 -16.16 -65.93
N THR A 479 -1.51 -17.21 -66.55
CA THR A 479 -0.10 -17.35 -66.95
C THR A 479 0.42 -16.12 -67.71
N ARG A 480 -0.36 -15.61 -68.69
CA ARG A 480 0.02 -14.44 -69.51
C ARG A 480 0.16 -13.18 -68.66
N SER A 481 -0.82 -12.93 -67.79
CA SER A 481 -0.81 -11.79 -66.85
C SER A 481 0.34 -11.88 -65.86
N ILE A 482 0.67 -13.08 -65.35
CA ILE A 482 1.81 -13.29 -64.46
C ILE A 482 3.11 -12.93 -65.18
N ILE A 483 3.37 -13.48 -66.37
CA ILE A 483 4.59 -13.19 -67.15
C ILE A 483 4.72 -11.68 -67.38
N GLN A 484 3.64 -11.03 -67.85
CA GLN A 484 3.66 -9.59 -68.12
C GLN A 484 3.95 -8.80 -66.85
N ASN A 485 3.38 -9.19 -65.71
CA ASN A 485 3.63 -8.54 -64.42
C ASN A 485 5.10 -8.65 -63.98
N LEU A 486 5.72 -9.82 -64.19
CA LEU A 486 7.13 -10.07 -63.86
C LEU A 486 8.07 -9.30 -64.81
N LYS A 487 7.77 -9.22 -66.11
CA LYS A 487 8.52 -8.41 -67.08
C LYS A 487 8.53 -6.93 -66.74
N LEU A 488 7.42 -6.42 -66.22
CA LEU A 488 7.28 -5.02 -65.79
C LEU A 488 7.91 -4.73 -64.41
N ASP A 489 8.70 -5.65 -63.85
CA ASP A 489 9.37 -5.43 -62.58
C ASP A 489 10.61 -4.54 -62.72
N LYS A 490 10.48 -3.27 -62.33
CA LYS A 490 11.56 -2.27 -62.36
C LYS A 490 12.75 -2.65 -61.46
N SER A 491 12.53 -3.49 -60.45
CA SER A 491 13.60 -3.93 -59.54
C SER A 491 14.53 -5.00 -60.15
N LYS A 492 14.20 -5.52 -61.34
CA LYS A 492 14.98 -6.55 -62.05
C LYS A 492 15.28 -7.79 -61.20
N ARG A 493 14.37 -8.14 -60.28
CA ARG A 493 14.50 -9.32 -59.40
C ARG A 493 14.38 -10.64 -60.16
N PHE A 494 13.64 -10.66 -61.26
CA PHE A 494 13.40 -11.87 -62.05
C PHE A 494 14.29 -11.93 -63.29
N VAL A 495 14.74 -13.13 -63.62
CA VAL A 495 15.50 -13.46 -64.82
C VAL A 495 14.66 -14.40 -65.66
N LEU A 496 14.41 -14.04 -66.92
CA LEU A 496 13.68 -14.87 -67.86
C LEU A 496 14.67 -15.65 -68.71
N PHE A 497 14.53 -16.98 -68.74
CA PHE A 497 15.34 -17.91 -69.52
C PHE A 497 14.54 -18.41 -70.73
N LYS A 498 15.23 -19.09 -71.65
CA LYS A 498 14.58 -19.80 -72.76
C LYS A 498 13.59 -20.86 -72.25
N ASN A 499 12.68 -21.26 -73.13
CA ASN A 499 11.62 -22.23 -72.82
C ASN A 499 10.78 -21.81 -71.60
N SER A 500 10.51 -20.51 -71.44
CA SER A 500 9.61 -19.98 -70.41
C SER A 500 9.98 -20.29 -68.95
N HIS A 501 11.28 -20.48 -68.65
CA HIS A 501 11.76 -20.64 -67.29
C HIS A 501 12.06 -19.28 -66.65
N ILE A 502 11.78 -19.14 -65.35
CA ILE A 502 12.01 -17.91 -64.60
C ILE A 502 12.80 -18.24 -63.33
N GLY A 503 13.87 -17.48 -63.09
CA GLY A 503 14.68 -17.56 -61.88
C GLY A 503 14.81 -16.20 -61.19
N LEU A 504 15.57 -16.17 -60.10
CA LEU A 504 15.87 -14.97 -59.33
C LEU A 504 17.27 -14.44 -59.64
N ASN A 505 17.38 -13.12 -59.83
CA ASN A 505 18.65 -12.47 -60.11
C ASN A 505 19.67 -12.64 -58.97
N CYS A 506 19.21 -12.69 -57.72
CA CYS A 506 20.09 -12.96 -56.56
C CYS A 506 20.71 -14.36 -56.57
N LYS A 507 20.12 -15.32 -57.30
CA LYS A 507 20.65 -16.69 -57.47
C LYS A 507 21.46 -16.87 -58.76
N MET A 508 21.72 -15.80 -59.52
CA MET A 508 22.39 -15.88 -60.83
C MET A 508 23.75 -16.59 -60.78
N ASN A 509 24.56 -16.34 -59.74
CA ASN A 509 25.86 -16.99 -59.60
C ASN A 509 25.72 -18.51 -59.41
N TYR A 510 24.71 -18.95 -58.66
CA TYR A 510 24.40 -20.36 -58.47
C TYR A 510 23.97 -21.00 -59.80
N TYR A 511 23.06 -20.35 -60.54
CA TYR A 511 22.61 -20.84 -61.84
C TYR A 511 23.75 -21.00 -62.85
N ASN A 512 24.73 -20.09 -62.83
CA ASN A 512 25.89 -20.16 -63.72
C ASN A 512 26.85 -21.29 -63.37
N ASN A 513 26.96 -21.67 -62.10
CA ASN A 513 27.95 -22.62 -61.61
C ASN A 513 27.48 -24.08 -61.65
N ILE A 514 26.17 -24.33 -61.43
CA ILE A 514 25.66 -25.69 -61.21
C ILE A 514 24.91 -26.26 -62.42
N LEU A 515 24.20 -25.43 -63.19
CA LEU A 515 23.25 -25.93 -64.17
C LEU A 515 23.84 -26.20 -65.56
N ASN A 516 25.15 -25.96 -65.78
CA ASN A 516 25.83 -26.17 -67.06
C ASN A 516 24.97 -25.76 -68.28
N PHE A 517 24.23 -24.65 -68.15
CA PHE A 517 23.24 -24.27 -69.16
C PHE A 517 23.93 -24.14 -70.51
N PRO A 518 23.47 -24.85 -71.57
CA PRO A 518 24.03 -24.75 -72.90
C PRO A 518 24.16 -23.29 -73.34
N ARG A 519 25.26 -22.93 -74.04
CA ARG A 519 25.56 -21.56 -74.48
C ARG A 519 24.38 -20.83 -75.15
N HIS A 520 23.44 -21.56 -75.74
CA HIS A 520 22.24 -21.01 -76.37
C HIS A 520 21.14 -20.56 -75.40
N ILE A 521 21.16 -20.92 -74.11
CA ILE A 521 20.18 -20.46 -73.08
C ILE A 521 20.63 -19.14 -72.41
N ARG A 522 21.80 -18.60 -72.82
CA ARG A 522 22.34 -17.33 -72.32
C ARG A 522 21.45 -16.15 -72.74
N LYS A 523 20.73 -15.61 -71.74
CA LYS A 523 20.17 -14.25 -71.62
C LYS A 523 19.64 -13.61 -72.91
N GLU A 524 18.31 -13.59 -73.06
CA GLU A 524 17.67 -12.43 -73.70
C GLU A 524 17.35 -11.40 -72.61
N PHE A 525 18.13 -10.33 -72.54
CA PHE A 525 17.64 -9.09 -71.96
C PHE A 525 16.65 -8.50 -72.96
N LEU A 526 15.35 -8.71 -72.75
CA LEU A 526 14.35 -7.92 -73.46
C LEU A 526 14.45 -6.47 -72.96
N LYS A 527 14.79 -5.56 -73.88
CA LYS A 527 14.64 -4.11 -73.71
C LYS A 527 13.20 -3.75 -73.39
#